data_AF-A0A537K810-F1
#
_entry.id   AF-A0A537K810-F1
#
_cell.length_a   1.000
_cell.length_b   1.000
_cell.length_c   1.000
_cell.angle_alpha   90.00
_cell.angle_beta   90.00
_cell.angle_gamma   90.00
#
_symmetry.space_group_name_H-M   'P 1'
#
loop_
_entity.id
_entity.type
_entity.pdbx_description
1 polymer ?
#
loop_
_entity_poly.entity_id
_entity_poly.type
_entity_poly.pdbx_seq_one_letter_code
_entity_poly.pdbx_strand_id
1 'polypeptide(L)'
;MRGRVGQRGKSFYVAIYGGVDPETGKERRHFRSFKRRELAEHYLAHMVDKRMSGQLLPSPNMTCGRFFERWLELYAQSHVA
;
A
#
# COMPACT_ATOMS: atom_id res chain seq x y z
N MET A 1 -2.33 -5.49 -7.81
CA MET A 1 -2.22 -4.09 -7.32
C MET A 1 -2.22 -3.18 -8.54
N ARG A 2 -3.11 -2.18 -8.65
CA ARG A 2 -3.04 -1.17 -9.73
C ARG A 2 -2.26 0.03 -9.20
N GLY A 3 -1.00 0.14 -9.60
CA GLY A 3 -0.18 1.32 -9.38
C GLY A 3 0.22 1.93 -10.71
N ARG A 4 0.33 3.26 -10.79
CA ARG A 4 0.79 3.95 -12.00
C ARG A 4 1.88 4.95 -11.68
N VAL A 5 2.83 5.08 -12.60
CA VAL A 5 3.74 6.22 -12.64
C VAL A 5 3.13 7.27 -13.56
N GLY A 6 3.08 8.51 -13.10
CA GLY A 6 2.71 9.65 -13.94
C GLY A 6 3.74 10.76 -13.81
N GLN A 7 3.72 11.69 -14.76
CA GLN A 7 4.55 12.88 -14.73
C GLN A 7 3.70 14.10 -14.37
N ARG A 8 4.23 14.98 -13.52
CA ARG A 8 3.63 16.27 -13.19
C ARG A 8 4.71 17.35 -13.29
N GLY A 9 4.69 18.10 -14.39
CA GLY A 9 5.75 19.07 -14.70
C GLY A 9 7.13 18.39 -14.82
N LYS A 10 8.09 18.82 -14.01
CA LYS A 10 9.46 18.27 -13.97
C LYS A 10 9.65 17.11 -12.98
N SER A 11 8.59 16.67 -12.30
CA SER A 11 8.66 15.56 -11.34
C SER A 11 7.79 14.39 -11.77
N PHE A 12 8.11 13.22 -11.25
CA PHE A 12 7.39 11.98 -11.45
C PHE A 12 6.66 11.63 -10.16
N TYR A 13 5.49 10.99 -10.26
CA TYR A 13 4.75 10.52 -9.10
C TYR A 13 4.33 9.07 -9.30
N VAL A 14 4.30 8.33 -8.21
CA VAL A 14 3.74 6.98 -8.14
C VAL A 14 2.45 7.07 -7.36
N ALA A 15 1.36 6.59 -7.96
CA ALA A 15 0.06 6.45 -7.30
C ALA A 15 -0.23 4.97 -7.14
N ILE A 16 -0.40 4.52 -5.89
CA ILE A 16 -0.63 3.12 -5.53
C ILE A 16 -1.99 3.00 -4.86
N TYR A 17 -2.84 2.10 -5.37
CA TYR A 17 -4.13 1.81 -4.73
C TYR A 17 -3.93 1.10 -3.39
N GLY A 18 -4.40 1.73 -2.32
CA GLY A 18 -4.29 1.28 -0.93
C GLY A 18 -5.54 0.57 -0.40
N GLY A 19 -6.62 0.49 -1.19
CA GLY A 19 -7.91 -0.08 -0.75
C GLY A 19 -8.98 0.99 -0.57
N VAL A 20 -10.13 0.58 -0.02
CA VAL A 20 -11.22 1.49 0.36
C VAL A 20 -11.12 1.72 1.86
N ASP A 21 -11.24 2.97 2.27
CA ASP A 21 -11.34 3.30 3.69
C ASP A 21 -12.68 2.79 4.26
N PRO A 22 -12.67 1.95 5.31
CA PRO A 22 -13.91 1.34 5.81
C PRO A 22 -14.83 2.34 6.54
N GLU A 23 -14.31 3.47 7.04
CA GLU A 23 -15.13 4.48 7.73
C GLU A 23 -15.76 5.47 6.76
N THR A 24 -15.04 5.82 5.68
CA THR A 24 -15.49 6.85 4.73
C THR A 24 -15.98 6.31 3.39
N GLY A 25 -15.75 5.02 3.10
CA GLY A 25 -16.08 4.38 1.82
C GLY A 25 -15.27 4.90 0.63
N LYS A 26 -14.27 5.75 0.86
CA LYS A 26 -13.47 6.38 -0.21
C LYS A 26 -12.24 5.57 -0.56
N GLU A 27 -11.88 5.57 -1.83
CA GLU A 27 -10.62 4.96 -2.28
C GLU A 27 -9.42 5.68 -1.64
N ARG A 28 -8.57 4.92 -0.95
CA ARG A 28 -7.26 5.40 -0.48
C ARG A 28 -6.23 5.11 -1.55
N ARG A 29 -5.50 6.16 -1.95
CA ARG A 29 -4.34 6.05 -2.83
C ARG A 29 -3.12 6.64 -2.14
N HIS A 30 -2.01 5.91 -2.17
CA HIS A 30 -0.73 6.41 -1.69
C HIS A 30 0.00 7.08 -2.84
N PHE A 31 0.41 8.32 -2.63
CA PHE A 31 1.16 9.11 -3.60
C PHE A 31 2.57 9.34 -3.10
N ARG A 32 3.56 9.13 -3.97
CA ARG A 32 4.95 9.49 -3.69
C ARG A 32 5.58 10.15 -4.91
N SER A 33 6.24 11.28 -4.69
CA SER A 33 6.86 12.08 -5.75
C SER A 33 8.37 11.85 -5.80
N PHE A 34 8.93 11.90 -7.01
CA PHE A 34 10.34 11.67 -7.32
C PHE A 34 10.83 12.68 -8.35
N LYS A 35 12.13 13.02 -8.30
CA LYS A 35 12.75 13.90 -9.29
C LYS A 35 13.12 13.18 -10.59
N ARG A 36 13.39 11.88 -10.53
CA ARG A 36 13.78 11.04 -11.67
C ARG A 36 12.75 9.94 -11.90
N ARG A 37 12.54 9.58 -13.16
CA ARG A 37 11.58 8.55 -13.58
C ARG A 37 11.98 7.17 -13.09
N GLU A 38 13.25 6.82 -13.25
CA GLU A 38 13.84 5.53 -12.84
C GLU A 38 13.57 5.24 -11.36
N LEU A 39 13.71 6.24 -10.49
CA LEU A 39 13.43 6.10 -9.05
C LEU A 39 11.94 5.83 -8.78
N ALA A 40 11.04 6.44 -9.54
CA ALA A 40 9.61 6.22 -9.43
C ALA A 40 9.23 4.80 -9.88
N GLU A 41 9.81 4.33 -10.98
CA GLU A 41 9.59 2.97 -11.51
C GLU A 41 10.15 1.91 -10.57
N HIS A 42 11.38 2.09 -10.07
CA HIS A 42 11.99 1.19 -9.08
C HIS A 42 11.16 1.12 -7.80
N TYR A 43 10.68 2.26 -7.30
CA TYR A 43 9.81 2.29 -6.13
C TYR A 43 8.50 1.55 -6.38
N LEU A 44 7.88 1.74 -7.54
CA LEU A 44 6.66 1.01 -7.90
C LEU A 44 6.91 -0.51 -7.95
N ALA A 45 7.99 -0.96 -8.59
CA ALA A 45 8.35 -2.37 -8.67
C ALA A 45 8.56 -2.97 -7.27
N HIS A 46 9.31 -2.30 -6.40
CA HIS A 46 9.54 -2.72 -5.03
C HIS A 46 8.25 -2.78 -4.20
N MET A 47 7.30 -1.87 -4.42
CA MET A 47 5.99 -1.89 -3.74
C MET A 47 5.07 -3.02 -4.24
N VAL A 48 5.16 -3.36 -5.53
CA VAL A 48 4.45 -4.53 -6.10
C VAL A 48 5.02 -5.81 -5.51
N ASP A 49 6.34 -5.95 -5.46
CA ASP A 49 7.03 -7.11 -4.90
C ASP A 49 6.67 -7.33 -3.42
N LYS A 50 6.75 -6.26 -2.60
CA LYS A 50 6.33 -6.30 -1.19
C LYS A 50 4.88 -6.72 -0.97
N ARG A 51 4.00 -6.45 -1.95
CA ARG A 51 2.60 -6.92 -1.87
C ARG A 51 2.48 -8.40 -2.18
N MET A 52 3.17 -8.85 -3.23
CA MET A 52 3.13 -10.25 -3.65
C MET A 52 3.76 -11.17 -2.60
N SER A 53 4.82 -10.72 -1.93
CA SER A 53 5.44 -11.45 -0.82
C SER A 53 4.62 -11.43 0.48
N GLY A 54 3.45 -10.79 0.51
CA GLY A 54 2.63 -10.66 1.72
C GLY A 54 3.22 -9.72 2.78
N GLN A 55 4.42 -9.19 2.55
CA GLN A 55 5.09 -8.20 3.41
C GLN A 55 4.57 -6.78 3.16
N LEU A 56 3.26 -6.62 2.90
CA LEU A 56 2.68 -5.29 2.92
C LEU A 56 2.70 -4.83 4.36
N LEU A 57 3.82 -4.19 4.72
CA LEU A 57 4.07 -3.67 6.04
C LEU A 57 2.81 -2.92 6.45
N PRO A 58 2.24 -3.24 7.61
CA PRO A 58 1.17 -2.43 8.14
C PRO A 58 1.61 -0.96 8.15
N SER A 59 0.63 -0.07 8.01
CA SER A 59 0.85 1.37 8.08
C SER A 59 1.87 1.68 9.19
N PRO A 60 2.89 2.52 8.95
CA PRO A 60 3.85 2.87 9.99
C PRO A 60 3.18 3.52 11.23
N ASN A 61 1.91 3.93 11.11
CA ASN A 61 1.08 4.44 12.19
C ASN A 61 0.12 3.39 12.79
N MET A 62 0.36 2.10 12.57
CA MET A 62 -0.49 1.06 13.13
C MET A 62 -0.25 0.94 14.64
N THR A 63 -1.30 1.19 15.41
CA THR A 63 -1.25 0.98 16.86
C THR A 63 -1.22 -0.51 17.18
N CYS A 64 -0.67 -0.87 18.35
CA CYS A 64 -0.67 -2.26 18.81
C CYS A 64 -2.08 -2.87 18.84
N GLY A 65 -3.11 -2.09 19.22
CA GLY A 65 -4.50 -2.55 19.20
C GLY A 65 -4.97 -2.95 17.80
N ARG A 66 -4.76 -2.09 16.80
CA ARG A 66 -5.11 -2.38 15.40
C ARG A 66 -4.30 -3.55 14.82
N PHE A 67 -3.08 -3.77 15.31
CA PHE A 67 -2.30 -4.96 14.96
C PHE A 67 -2.98 -6.24 15.46
N PHE A 68 -3.39 -6.29 16.73
CA PHE A 68 -4.03 -7.48 17.31
C PHE A 68 -5.37 -7.81 16.65
N GLU A 69 -6.21 -6.80 16.37
CA GLU A 69 -7.47 -7.00 15.65
C GLU A 69 -7.23 -7.65 14.28
N ARG A 70 -6.31 -7.10 13.50
CA ARG A 70 -5.95 -7.64 12.18
C ARG A 70 -5.36 -9.05 12.27
N TRP A 71 -4.52 -9.30 13.28
CA TRP A 71 -3.95 -10.62 13.49
C TRP A 71 -5.03 -11.66 13.83
N LEU A 72 -5.98 -11.32 14.70
CA LEU A 72 -7.10 -12.18 15.06
C LEU A 72 -7.98 -12.51 13.85
N GLU A 73 -8.29 -11.53 13.00
CA GLU A 73 -9.05 -11.75 11.76
C GLU A 73 -8.35 -12.74 10.81
N LEU A 74 -7.04 -12.58 10.61
CA LEU A 74 -6.24 -13.49 9.77
C LEU A 74 -6.15 -14.89 10.38
N TYR A 75 -6.01 -14.98 11.70
CA TYR A 75 -5.98 -16.25 12.42
C TYR A 75 -7.32 -16.99 12.30
N ALA A 76 -8.44 -16.31 12.54
CA ALA A 76 -9.77 -16.89 12.42
C ALA A 76 -10.05 -17.41 10.99
N GLN A 77 -9.68 -16.64 9.97
CA GLN A 77 -9.86 -17.04 8.56
C GLN A 77 -9.06 -18.28 8.15
N SER A 78 -7.97 -18.59 8.86
CA SER A 78 -7.08 -19.71 8.52
C SER A 78 -7.28 -20.95 9.39
N HIS A 79 -7.86 -20.80 10.59
CA HIS A 79 -7.90 -21.86 11.61
C HIS A 79 -9.31 -22.16 12.14
N VAL A 80 -10.32 -21.39 11.79
CA VAL A 80 -11.71 -21.65 12.16
C VAL A 80 -12.53 -21.76 10.87
N ALA A 81 -12.57 -22.98 10.33
CA ALA A 81 -13.48 -23.41 9.26
C ALA A 81 -14.52 -24.36 9.85
#